data_AF-A0A920AL65-F1
#
_entry.id   AF-A0A920AL65-F1
#
_cell.length_a   1.000
_cell.length_b   1.000
_cell.length_c   1.000
_cell.angle_alpha   90.00
_cell.angle_beta   90.00
_cell.angle_gamma   90.00
#
_symmetry.space_group_name_H-M   'P 1'
#
loop_
_entity.id
_entity.type
_entity.pdbx_description
1 polymer ?
#
loop_
_entity_poly.entity_id
_entity_poly.type
_entity_poly.pdbx_seq_one_letter_code
_entity_poly.pdbx_strand_id
1 'polypeptide(L)' 'MAEKCKYCEGELSVMDSVYIESEIRTAPKKVQNLIKSHHNLVCYMCYKKLKAIKVINTEDKNKKLN' A
#
# COMPACT_ATOMS: atom_id res chain seq x y z
N MET A 1 -17.07 10.47 -13.01
CA MET A 1 -15.68 10.04 -13.27
C MET A 1 -15.35 8.96 -12.25
N ALA A 2 -14.90 7.78 -12.68
CA ALA A 2 -14.30 6.82 -11.75
C ALA A 2 -12.91 7.34 -11.33
N GLU A 3 -12.65 7.40 -10.03
CA GLU A 3 -11.34 7.80 -9.52
C GLU A 3 -10.32 6.70 -9.87
N LYS A 4 -9.11 7.08 -10.27
CA LYS A 4 -8.04 6.14 -10.64
C LYS A 4 -6.98 6.08 -9.56
N CYS A 5 -6.44 4.89 -9.35
CA CYS A 5 -5.32 4.67 -8.46
C CYS A 5 -4.09 5.45 -8.94
N LYS A 6 -3.47 6.22 -8.05
CA LYS A 6 -2.27 7.04 -8.33
C LYS A 6 -1.05 6.21 -8.76
N TYR A 7 -1.02 4.91 -8.44
CA TYR A 7 0.16 4.06 -8.67
C TYR A 7 0.05 3.17 -9.90
N CYS A 8 -1.15 2.68 -10.21
CA CYS A 8 -1.36 1.73 -11.30
C CYS A 8 -2.38 2.21 -12.32
N GLU A 9 -2.93 3.42 -12.15
CA GLU A 9 -3.96 4.04 -12.99
C GLU A 9 -5.22 3.18 -13.17
N GLY A 10 -5.35 2.12 -12.37
CA GLY A 10 -6.50 1.23 -12.32
C GLY A 10 -7.70 1.93 -11.71
N GLU A 11 -8.89 1.49 -12.09
CA GLU A 11 -10.13 2.00 -11.53
C GLU A 11 -10.22 1.69 -10.04
N LEU A 12 -10.54 2.70 -9.23
CA LEU A 12 -10.78 2.53 -7.80
C LEU A 12 -12.21 2.08 -7.56
N SER A 13 -12.34 1.03 -6.77
CA SER A 13 -13.62 0.59 -6.25
C SER A 13 -13.84 1.14 -4.85
N VAL A 14 -15.10 1.36 -4.48
CA VAL A 14 -15.50 1.67 -3.09
C VAL A 14 -14.99 0.59 -2.13
N MET A 15 -14.87 -0.66 -2.61
CA MET A 15 -14.35 -1.78 -1.81
C MET A 15 -12.87 -1.64 -1.48
N ASP A 16 -12.07 -0.95 -2.31
CA ASP A 16 -10.63 -0.77 -2.04
C ASP A 16 -10.41 -0.05 -0.71
N SER A 17 -11.14 1.04 -0.48
CA SER A 17 -11.06 1.83 0.76
C SER A 17 -11.42 1.00 1.99
N VAL A 18 -12.51 0.22 1.92
CA VAL A 18 -12.96 -0.65 3.02
C VAL A 18 -11.91 -1.68 3.40
N TYR A 19 -11.32 -2.36 2.41
CA TYR A 19 -10.27 -3.34 2.66
C TYR A 19 -9.00 -2.70 3.24
N ILE A 20 -8.61 -1.53 2.72
CA ILE A 20 -7.46 -0.79 3.24
C ILE A 20 -7.70 -0.41 4.71
N GLU A 21 -8.86 0.16 5.06
CA GLU A 21 -9.19 0.56 6.43
C GLU A 21 -9.19 -0.63 7.41
N SER A 22 -9.65 -1.80 6.96
CA SER A 22 -9.65 -3.01 7.80
C SER A 22 -8.24 -3.44 8.22
N GLU A 23 -7.25 -3.21 7.35
CA GLU A 23 -5.87 -3.66 7.57
C GLU A 23 -4.91 -2.54 7.98
N ILE A 24 -5.30 -1.27 7.85
CA ILE A 24 -4.39 -0.12 7.96
C ILE A 24 -3.67 -0.07 9.32
N ARG A 25 -4.33 -0.53 10.38
CA ARG A 25 -3.77 -0.60 11.75
C ARG A 25 -2.55 -1.51 11.84
N THR A 26 -2.50 -2.55 11.00
CA THR A 26 -1.38 -3.50 10.91
C THR A 26 -0.29 -3.05 9.94
N ALA A 27 -0.54 -1.99 9.18
CA ALA A 27 0.43 -1.46 8.22
C ALA A 27 1.54 -0.66 8.92
N PRO A 28 2.70 -0.49 8.29
CA PRO A 28 3.75 0.39 8.79
C PRO A 28 3.26 1.84 8.95
N LYS A 29 3.72 2.58 9.97
CA LYS A 29 3.39 4.00 10.19
C LYS A 29 3.53 4.88 8.92
N LYS A 30 4.55 4.64 8.09
CA LYS A 30 4.74 5.35 6.82
C LYS A 30 3.59 5.12 5.83
N VAL A 31 3.10 3.87 5.74
CA VAL A 31 1.95 3.50 4.90
C VAL A 31 0.66 4.05 5.50
N GLN A 32 0.50 3.98 6.84
CA GLN A 32 -0.65 4.60 7.52
C GLN A 32 -0.75 6.10 7.23
N ASN A 33 0.36 6.83 7.31
CA ASN A 33 0.40 8.26 6.99
C ASN A 33 0.08 8.52 5.51
N LEU A 34 0.62 7.68 4.61
CA LEU A 34 0.37 7.80 3.17
C LEU A 34 -1.12 7.61 2.84
N ILE A 35 -1.75 6.59 3.41
CA ILE A 35 -3.18 6.33 3.24
C ILE A 35 -4.02 7.43 3.90
N LYS A 36 -3.61 7.99 5.04
CA LYS A 36 -4.30 9.16 5.62
C LYS A 36 -4.28 10.38 4.69
N SER A 37 -3.19 10.61 3.95
CA SER A 37 -3.09 11.74 3.02
C SER A 37 -3.73 11.49 1.66
N HIS A 38 -3.88 10.22 1.25
CA HIS A 38 -4.28 9.84 -0.11
C HIS A 38 -5.30 8.70 -0.13
N HIS A 39 -6.20 8.67 0.86
CA HIS A 39 -7.09 7.53 1.15
C HIS A 39 -7.86 7.05 -0.09
N ASN A 40 -8.36 7.99 -0.89
CA ASN A 40 -9.18 7.70 -2.07
C ASN A 40 -8.37 7.68 -3.38
N LEU A 41 -7.05 7.55 -3.32
CA LEU A 41 -6.17 7.54 -4.49
C LEU A 41 -5.33 6.26 -4.60
N VAL A 42 -5.56 5.28 -3.73
CA VAL A 42 -4.75 4.05 -3.66
C VAL A 42 -5.68 2.84 -3.66
N CYS A 43 -5.50 1.94 -4.63
CA CYS A 43 -6.25 0.69 -4.65
C CYS A 43 -5.67 -0.32 -3.64
N TYR A 44 -6.48 -1.30 -3.25
CA TYR A 44 -6.11 -2.30 -2.28
C TYR A 44 -4.88 -3.13 -2.70
N MET A 45 -4.75 -3.41 -4.01
CA MET A 45 -3.60 -4.14 -4.55
C MET A 45 -2.29 -3.35 -4.41
N CYS A 46 -2.31 -2.03 -4.65
CA CYS A 46 -1.14 -1.18 -4.43
C CYS A 46 -0.83 -1.05 -2.94
N TYR A 47 -1.86 -0.92 -2.09
CA TYR A 47 -1.70 -0.93 -0.65
C TYR A 47 -1.04 -2.24 -0.14
N LYS A 48 -1.44 -3.42 -0.63
CA LYS A 48 -0.78 -4.70 -0.27
C LYS A 48 0.70 -4.69 -0.60
N LYS A 49 1.08 -4.20 -1.78
CA LYS A 49 2.49 -4.07 -2.17
C LYS A 49 3.23 -3.12 -1.23
N LEU A 50 2.65 -1.95 -0.92
CA LEU A 50 3.23 -0.98 0.01
C LEU A 50 3.41 -1.55 1.43
N LYS A 51 2.43 -2.31 1.91
CA LYS A 51 2.49 -3.03 3.19
C LYS A 51 3.61 -4.08 3.19
N ALA A 52 3.78 -4.81 2.08
CA ALA A 52 4.78 -5.87 1.91
C ALA A 52 6.22 -5.36 1.73
N ILE A 53 6.45 -4.15 1.21
CA ILE A 53 7.80 -3.58 1.02
C ILE A 53 8.60 -3.50 2.33
N LYS A 54 7.94 -3.47 3.49
CA LYS A 54 8.63 -3.56 4.80
C LYS A 54 9.04 -4.98 5.21
N VAL A 55 8.41 -6.02 4.66
CA VAL A 55 8.76 -7.41 4.97
C VAL A 55 10.05 -7.83 4.28
N ILE A 56 10.41 -7.20 3.15
CA ILE A 56 11.56 -7.61 2.33
C ILE A 56 12.85 -6.83 2.68
N ASN A 57 12.77 -5.70 3.38
CA ASN A 57 13.91 -4.77 3.51
C ASN A 57 14.77 -4.87 4.78
N THR A 58 14.78 -6.02 5.47
CA THR A 58 15.77 -6.25 6.55
C THR A 58 16.56 -7.55 6.40
N GLU A 59 16.17 -8.49 5.54
CA GLU A 59 16.88 -9.79 5.42
C GLU A 59 17.56 -10.03 4.07
N ASP A 60 17.16 -9.36 2.98
CA ASP A 60 17.73 -9.66 1.65
C ASP A 60 18.90 -8.76 1.22
N LYS A 61 19.27 -7.73 2.02
CA LYS A 61 20.47 -6.91 1.76
C LYS A 61 21.76 -7.45 2.34
N ASN A 62 21.77 -8.67 2.89
CA ASN A 62 22.98 -9.29 3.44
C ASN A 62 23.38 -10.61 2.74
N LYS A 63 23.00 -10.79 1.47
CA LYS A 63 23.41 -11.96 0.68
C LYS A 63 23.87 -11.61 -0.73
N LYS A 64 24.83 -10.69 -0.83
CA LYS A 64 25.73 -10.55 -1.99
C LYS A 64 26.94 -9.68 -1.64
N LEU A 65 27.77 -10.19 -0.72
CA LEU A 65 29.19 -9.89 -0.66
C LEU A 65 29.89 -11.19 -0.24
N ASN A 66 30.07 -12.06 -1.22
CA ASN A 66 31.08 -13.11 -1.22
C ASN A 66 31.80 -13.00 -2.56
#